data_AF-A0A0C3PGS7-F1
#
_entry.id   AF-A0A0C3PGS7-F1
#
_cell.length_a   1.000
_cell.length_b   1.000
_cell.length_c   1.000
_cell.angle_alpha   90.00
_cell.angle_beta   90.00
_cell.angle_gamma   90.00
#
_symmetry.space_group_name_H-M   'P 1'
#
loop_
_entity.id
_entity.type
_entity.pdbx_description
1 polymer ?
#
loop_
_entity_poly.entity_id
_entity_poly.type
_entity_poly.pdbx_seq_one_letter_code
_entity_poly.pdbx_strand_id
1 'polypeptide(L)'
;MPEDHVEDNSTTPGLPRLVCLALFGTPSLKGLLRIILANDKRWETQRQLMIDRTTNINTVSALVLPTAAAFLTTSSPTAIVNWSHTVPYVCFLAGSVFATLSLLSGLGVLGFVNTLQSDAVKEMLYNKRKFFERITLLMMPFLCLFMAGLILVVGFVSAVWFGNSILAKTVVMTGFAFFIFMIFMTFDSLSVNKDNVRGYENMERLHVTTRASADMTTEPSTMCQL
;
A
#
# COMPACT_ATOMS: atom_id res chain seq x y z
N MET A 1 -32.33 -7.79 20.96
CA MET A 1 -31.48 -6.87 20.18
C MET A 1 -30.81 -7.75 19.13
N PRO A 2 -31.21 -7.70 17.86
CA PRO A 2 -30.75 -8.66 16.87
C PRO A 2 -29.30 -8.31 16.48
N GLU A 3 -28.41 -9.29 16.59
CA GLU A 3 -27.06 -9.22 16.05
C GLU A 3 -27.15 -9.36 14.54
N ASP A 4 -27.08 -8.22 13.84
CA ASP A 4 -26.95 -8.18 12.40
C ASP A 4 -25.57 -8.72 12.01
N HIS A 5 -25.50 -10.04 11.80
CA HIS A 5 -24.41 -10.72 11.12
C HIS A 5 -24.39 -10.28 9.66
N VAL A 6 -23.78 -9.13 9.40
CA VAL A 6 -23.40 -8.71 8.05
C VAL A 6 -22.20 -9.57 7.62
N GLU A 7 -22.50 -10.74 7.05
CA GLU A 7 -21.54 -11.52 6.27
C GLU A 7 -21.14 -10.70 5.03
N ASP A 8 -19.99 -10.04 5.14
CA ASP A 8 -19.36 -9.24 4.09
C ASP A 8 -18.76 -10.20 3.04
N ASN A 9 -19.61 -10.76 2.18
CA ASN A 9 -19.29 -11.72 1.10
C ASN A 9 -18.64 -11.01 -0.11
N SER A 10 -17.61 -10.19 0.11
CA SER A 10 -16.80 -9.63 -0.98
C SER A 10 -15.64 -10.57 -1.33
N THR A 11 -15.99 -11.65 -2.02
CA THR A 11 -15.08 -12.66 -2.58
C THR A 11 -14.43 -12.15 -3.87
N THR A 12 -13.77 -11.00 -3.78
CA THR A 12 -12.70 -10.59 -4.69
C THR A 12 -11.68 -9.86 -3.82
N PRO A 13 -10.38 -10.18 -3.89
CA PRO A 13 -9.35 -9.37 -3.25
C PRO A 13 -9.29 -8.04 -3.99
N GLY A 14 -10.22 -7.14 -3.68
CA GLY A 14 -10.33 -5.85 -4.32
C GLY A 14 -9.01 -5.10 -4.15
N LEU A 15 -8.49 -4.59 -5.25
CA LEU A 15 -7.45 -3.57 -5.35
C LEU A 15 -7.41 -2.58 -4.15
N PRO A 16 -8.53 -2.04 -3.63
CA PRO A 16 -8.55 -1.21 -2.42
C PRO A 16 -7.92 -1.85 -1.16
N ARG A 17 -8.00 -3.17 -1.01
CA ARG A 17 -7.42 -3.90 0.13
C ARG A 17 -5.91 -4.00 0.03
N LEU A 18 -5.39 -4.22 -1.18
CA LEU A 18 -3.95 -4.17 -1.47
C LEU A 18 -3.39 -2.77 -1.24
N VAL A 19 -4.11 -1.74 -1.70
CA VAL A 19 -3.71 -0.35 -1.48
C VAL A 19 -3.76 0.01 0.01
N CYS A 20 -4.79 -0.42 0.75
CA CYS A 20 -4.83 -0.24 2.21
C CYS A 20 -3.69 -0.97 2.93
N LEU A 21 -3.34 -2.17 2.48
CA LEU A 21 -2.27 -2.98 3.06
C LEU A 21 -0.90 -2.36 2.75
N ALA A 22 -0.70 -1.88 1.53
CA ALA A 22 0.50 -1.17 1.11
C ALA A 22 0.69 0.14 1.87
N LEU A 23 -0.37 0.93 2.07
CA LEU A 23 -0.28 2.21 2.78
C LEU A 23 -0.24 2.05 4.31
N PHE A 24 -1.24 1.38 4.87
CA PHE A 24 -1.44 1.33 6.32
C PHE A 24 -0.80 0.10 6.96
N GLY A 25 -0.27 -0.85 6.19
CA GLY A 25 0.24 -2.12 6.72
C GLY A 25 -0.84 -2.99 7.37
N THR A 26 -2.11 -2.56 7.29
CA THR A 26 -3.23 -3.22 7.92
C THR A 26 -4.23 -3.65 6.85
N PRO A 27 -4.69 -4.92 6.89
CA PRO A 27 -5.51 -5.50 5.84
C PRO A 27 -6.96 -4.99 5.83
N SER A 28 -7.36 -4.14 6.79
CA SER A 28 -8.69 -3.53 6.80
C SER A 28 -8.77 -2.21 7.57
N LEU A 29 -9.49 -1.26 6.98
CA LEU A 29 -9.88 0.02 7.58
C LEU A 29 -10.71 -0.18 8.85
N LYS A 30 -11.57 -1.21 8.88
CA LYS A 30 -12.37 -1.59 10.05
C LYS A 30 -11.46 -2.00 11.23
N GLY A 31 -10.34 -2.65 10.95
CA GLY A 31 -9.32 -3.03 11.95
C GLY A 31 -8.62 -1.81 12.54
N LEU A 32 -8.23 -0.86 11.68
CA LEU A 32 -7.66 0.42 12.12
C LEU A 32 -8.65 1.17 13.03
N LEU A 33 -9.92 1.22 12.62
CA LEU A 33 -10.99 1.89 13.35
C LEU A 33 -11.22 1.27 14.74
N ARG A 34 -11.21 -0.06 14.83
CA ARG A 34 -11.29 -0.78 16.11
C ARG A 34 -10.12 -0.46 17.05
N ILE A 35 -8.91 -0.31 16.50
CA ILE A 35 -7.72 0.05 17.29
C ILE A 35 -7.83 1.48 17.83
N ILE A 36 -8.30 2.42 17.00
CA ILE A 36 -8.48 3.83 17.36
C ILE A 36 -9.50 3.99 18.49
N LEU A 37 -10.63 3.29 18.40
CA LEU A 37 -11.68 3.34 19.42
C LEU A 37 -11.30 2.64 20.73
N ALA A 38 -10.39 1.68 20.70
CA ALA A 38 -10.07 0.86 21.87
C ALA A 38 -8.95 1.42 22.74
N ASN A 39 -7.96 2.13 22.19
CA ASN A 39 -6.79 2.56 22.96
C ASN A 39 -6.01 3.73 22.34
N ASP A 40 -5.97 4.87 23.03
CA ASP A 40 -5.23 6.07 22.60
C ASP A 40 -3.72 5.82 22.44
N LYS A 41 -3.11 4.95 23.25
CA LYS A 41 -1.67 4.61 23.09
C LYS A 41 -1.39 3.90 21.78
N ARG A 42 -2.31 3.03 21.33
CA ARG A 42 -2.15 2.32 20.05
C ARG A 42 -2.34 3.26 18.86
N TRP A 43 -3.21 4.26 18.99
CA TRP A 43 -3.37 5.29 17.98
C TRP A 43 -2.07 6.05 17.74
N GLU A 44 -1.39 6.50 18.80
CA GLU A 44 -0.14 7.24 18.65
C GLU A 44 0.96 6.40 17.99
N THR A 45 1.03 5.10 18.29
CA THR A 45 1.96 4.18 17.62
C THR A 45 1.67 4.05 16.12
N GLN A 46 0.39 3.92 15.74
CA GLN A 46 -0.02 3.85 14.33
C GLN A 46 0.24 5.18 13.60
N ARG A 47 -0.02 6.31 14.26
CA ARG A 47 0.26 7.65 13.77
C ARG A 47 1.77 7.83 13.50
N GLN A 48 2.61 7.43 14.44
CA GLN A 48 4.07 7.49 14.27
C GLN A 48 4.52 6.62 13.07
N LEU A 49 3.97 5.42 12.92
CA LEU A 49 4.28 4.55 11.79
C LEU A 49 3.89 5.20 10.44
N MET A 50 2.77 5.91 10.38
CA MET A 50 2.35 6.65 9.18
C MET A 50 3.27 7.84 8.88
N ILE A 51 3.68 8.57 9.92
CA ILE A 51 4.64 9.68 9.83
C ILE A 51 5.98 9.17 9.29
N ASP A 52 6.51 8.08 9.85
CA ASP A 52 7.79 7.49 9.45
C ASP A 52 7.76 7.04 7.99
N ARG A 53 6.68 6.37 7.56
CA ARG A 53 6.50 5.94 6.16
C ARG A 53 6.41 7.12 5.20
N THR A 54 5.63 8.14 5.56
CA THR A 54 5.48 9.35 4.74
C THR A 54 6.81 10.09 4.62
N THR A 55 7.59 10.14 5.72
CA THR A 55 8.92 10.74 5.74
C THR A 55 9.88 10.00 4.82
N ASN A 56 9.90 8.65 4.86
CA ASN A 56 10.72 7.85 3.96
C ASN A 56 10.37 8.10 2.48
N ILE A 57 9.08 8.20 2.16
CA ILE A 57 8.59 8.49 0.80
C ILE A 57 8.97 9.90 0.35
N ASN A 58 8.87 10.89 1.22
CA ASN A 58 9.32 12.25 0.94
C ASN A 58 10.83 12.30 0.70
N THR A 59 11.61 11.57 1.49
CA THR A 59 13.08 11.46 1.28
C THR A 59 13.38 10.87 -0.09
N VAL A 60 12.72 9.78 -0.49
CA VAL A 60 12.89 9.20 -1.83
C VAL A 60 12.48 10.20 -2.92
N SER A 61 11.34 10.87 -2.77
CA SER A 61 10.87 11.89 -3.74
C SER A 61 11.88 13.04 -3.88
N ALA A 62 12.43 13.50 -2.76
CA ALA A 62 13.42 14.57 -2.71
C ALA A 62 14.78 14.17 -3.32
N LEU A 63 15.13 12.88 -3.33
CA LEU A 63 16.31 12.36 -4.03
C LEU A 63 16.08 12.22 -5.54
N VAL A 64 14.88 11.83 -5.95
CA VAL A 64 14.52 11.66 -7.37
C VAL A 64 14.61 12.98 -8.13
N LEU A 65 14.20 14.09 -7.53
CA LEU A 65 14.22 15.42 -8.16
C LEU A 65 15.61 15.88 -8.64
N PRO A 66 16.64 15.95 -7.79
CA PRO A 66 17.98 16.34 -8.23
C PRO A 66 18.59 15.33 -9.20
N THR A 67 18.26 14.04 -9.07
CA THR A 67 18.69 13.04 -10.06
C THR A 67 18.08 13.31 -11.43
N ALA A 68 16.77 13.55 -11.51
CA ALA A 68 16.10 13.92 -12.75
C ALA A 68 16.65 15.25 -13.32
N ALA A 69 16.88 16.25 -12.46
CA ALA A 69 17.48 17.52 -12.86
C ALA A 69 18.90 17.34 -13.42
N ALA A 70 19.72 16.46 -12.83
CA ALA A 70 21.05 16.14 -13.33
C ALA A 70 20.98 15.51 -14.74
N PHE A 71 20.06 14.56 -14.97
CA PHE A 71 19.85 13.98 -16.31
C PHE A 71 19.33 14.99 -17.34
N LEU A 72 18.47 15.93 -16.92
CA LEU A 72 17.93 16.97 -17.80
C LEU A 72 18.96 18.04 -18.18
N THR A 73 19.95 18.30 -17.32
CA THR A 73 20.96 19.35 -17.50
C THR A 73 22.28 18.86 -18.10
N THR A 74 22.52 17.54 -18.09
CA THR A 74 23.75 16.95 -18.62
C THR A 74 23.53 16.35 -20.00
N SER A 75 24.46 16.60 -20.91
CA SER A 75 24.52 15.89 -22.19
C SER A 75 24.89 14.42 -21.98
N SER A 76 24.40 13.53 -22.84
CA SER A 76 24.78 12.12 -22.73
C SER A 76 26.29 11.94 -22.92
N PRO A 77 27.01 11.39 -21.93
CA PRO A 77 28.45 11.16 -22.02
C PRO A 77 28.78 9.95 -22.91
N THR A 78 27.80 9.12 -23.28
CA THR A 78 28.05 7.87 -24.02
C THR A 78 27.01 7.60 -25.10
N ALA A 79 27.41 6.94 -26.19
CA ALA A 79 26.49 6.47 -27.24
C ALA A 79 25.56 5.32 -26.79
N ILE A 80 25.75 4.82 -25.55
CA ILE A 80 25.02 3.68 -25.00
C ILE A 80 23.62 4.09 -24.55
N VAL A 81 23.46 5.30 -24.01
CA VAL A 81 22.18 5.81 -23.50
C VAL A 81 21.95 7.20 -24.09
N ASN A 82 20.82 7.41 -24.76
CA ASN A 82 20.48 8.71 -25.32
C ASN A 82 19.29 9.32 -24.58
N TRP A 83 19.55 9.96 -23.45
CA TRP A 83 18.51 10.68 -22.68
C TRP A 83 18.19 12.07 -23.24
N SER A 84 18.95 12.57 -24.22
CA SER A 84 18.67 13.82 -24.92
C SER A 84 17.57 13.70 -25.97
N HIS A 85 17.14 12.47 -26.29
CA HIS A 85 16.01 12.24 -27.17
C HIS A 85 14.70 12.76 -26.56
N THR A 86 13.75 13.22 -27.39
CA THR A 86 12.52 13.87 -26.93
C THR A 86 11.70 13.01 -25.97
N VAL A 87 11.57 11.71 -26.26
CA VAL A 87 10.80 10.77 -25.43
C VAL A 87 11.35 10.66 -23.99
N PRO A 88 12.62 10.24 -23.76
CA PRO A 88 13.15 10.16 -22.40
C PRO A 88 13.18 11.53 -21.72
N TYR A 89 13.47 12.61 -22.44
CA TYR A 89 13.45 13.96 -21.88
C TYR A 89 12.07 14.35 -21.31
N VAL A 90 11.00 14.14 -22.07
CA VAL A 90 9.62 14.40 -21.62
C VAL A 90 9.25 13.48 -20.45
N CYS A 91 9.66 12.21 -20.47
CA CYS A 91 9.45 11.29 -19.35
C CYS A 91 10.16 11.78 -18.07
N PHE A 92 11.43 12.19 -18.15
CA PHE A 92 12.15 12.72 -16.99
C PHE A 92 11.49 13.99 -16.44
N LEU A 93 11.05 14.89 -17.31
CA LEU A 93 10.34 16.10 -16.93
C LEU A 93 9.00 15.77 -16.26
N ALA A 94 8.15 14.95 -16.89
CA ALA A 94 6.87 14.55 -16.32
C ALA A 94 7.05 13.81 -14.97
N GLY A 95 8.01 12.89 -14.90
CA GLY A 95 8.38 12.19 -13.68
C GLY A 95 8.80 13.14 -12.56
N SER A 96 9.58 14.18 -12.87
CA SER A 96 9.98 15.21 -11.90
C SER A 96 8.80 16.06 -11.40
N VAL A 97 7.82 16.36 -12.27
CA VAL A 97 6.60 17.07 -11.87
C VAL A 97 5.77 16.20 -10.91
N PHE A 98 5.58 14.93 -11.24
CA PHE A 98 4.86 14.00 -10.34
C PHE A 98 5.60 13.76 -9.02
N ALA A 99 6.93 13.68 -9.05
CA ALA A 99 7.75 13.59 -7.83
C ALA A 99 7.63 14.85 -6.97
N THR A 100 7.57 16.04 -7.57
CA THR A 100 7.35 17.31 -6.87
C THR A 100 5.95 17.36 -6.24
N LEU A 101 4.92 16.93 -6.99
CA LEU A 101 3.55 16.83 -6.48
C LEU A 101 3.45 15.82 -5.32
N SER A 102 4.16 14.68 -5.43
CA SER A 102 4.29 13.71 -4.35
C SER A 102 4.91 14.35 -3.10
N LEU A 103 6.01 15.07 -3.25
CA LEU A 103 6.69 15.74 -2.13
C LEU A 103 5.79 16.78 -1.45
N LEU A 104 5.13 17.65 -2.24
CA LEU A 104 4.23 18.67 -1.71
C LEU A 104 3.01 18.07 -1.01
N SER A 105 2.38 17.06 -1.63
CA SER A 105 1.25 16.37 -1.02
C SER A 105 1.66 15.59 0.23
N GLY A 106 2.84 14.96 0.24
CA GLY A 106 3.39 14.26 1.40
C GLY A 106 3.66 15.19 2.58
N LEU A 107 4.17 16.40 2.33
CA LEU A 107 4.31 17.44 3.36
C LEU A 107 2.95 17.89 3.91
N GLY A 108 1.95 18.07 3.03
CA GLY A 108 0.58 18.38 3.43
C GLY A 108 -0.04 17.29 4.31
N VAL A 109 0.18 16.02 3.94
CA VAL A 109 -0.22 14.86 4.75
C VAL A 109 0.46 14.88 6.11
N LEU A 110 1.76 15.16 6.18
CA LEU A 110 2.49 15.23 7.44
C LEU A 110 1.92 16.31 8.37
N GLY A 111 1.62 17.49 7.83
CA GLY A 111 0.96 18.57 8.56
C GLY A 111 -0.45 18.19 9.04
N PHE A 112 -1.21 17.51 8.19
CA PHE A 112 -2.55 17.01 8.53
C PHE A 112 -2.50 15.95 9.64
N VAL A 113 -1.61 14.96 9.52
CA VAL A 113 -1.44 13.91 10.53
C VAL A 113 -0.94 14.49 11.86
N ASN A 114 -0.15 15.57 11.82
CA ASN A 114 0.31 16.26 13.02
C ASN A 114 -0.77 17.08 13.74
N THR A 115 -1.80 17.51 13.01
CA THR A 115 -2.92 18.27 13.57
C THR A 115 -4.11 17.38 13.94
N LEU A 116 -4.07 16.09 13.59
CA LEU A 116 -5.13 15.13 13.85
C LEU A 116 -5.19 14.75 15.33
N GLN A 117 -6.23 15.20 16.03
CA GLN A 117 -6.58 14.70 17.36
C GLN A 117 -7.47 13.45 17.26
N SER A 118 -7.40 12.56 18.25
CA SER A 118 -8.20 11.32 18.30
C SER A 118 -9.71 11.59 18.24
N ASP A 119 -10.17 12.70 18.80
CA ASP A 119 -11.59 13.08 18.77
C ASP A 119 -12.05 13.57 17.39
N ALA A 120 -11.18 14.26 16.65
CA ALA A 120 -11.48 14.65 15.26
C ALA A 120 -11.64 13.42 14.35
N VAL A 121 -10.91 12.34 14.64
CA VAL A 121 -11.06 11.07 13.90
C VAL A 121 -12.45 10.47 14.14
N LYS A 122 -12.94 10.48 15.38
CA LYS A 122 -14.29 9.96 15.71
C LYS A 122 -15.38 10.74 14.97
N GLU A 123 -15.25 12.06 14.89
CA GLU A 123 -16.19 12.91 14.14
C GLU A 123 -16.12 12.67 12.63
N MET A 124 -14.91 12.48 12.08
CA MET A 124 -14.73 12.15 10.66
C MET A 124 -15.36 10.81 10.27
N LEU A 125 -15.39 9.83 11.18
CA LEU A 125 -16.01 8.53 10.93
C LEU A 125 -17.53 8.58 10.79
N TYR A 126 -18.18 9.59 11.38
CA TYR A 126 -19.62 9.78 11.25
C TYR A 126 -20.00 10.14 9.79
N ASN A 127 -19.10 10.78 9.05
CA ASN A 127 -19.36 11.23 7.68
C ASN A 127 -18.50 10.50 6.64
N LYS A 128 -18.98 9.35 6.16
CA LYS A 128 -18.28 8.45 5.22
C LYS A 128 -17.71 9.15 3.98
N ARG A 129 -18.40 10.16 3.43
CA ARG A 129 -17.95 10.87 2.22
C ARG A 129 -16.72 11.75 2.49
N LYS A 130 -16.75 12.53 3.57
CA LYS A 130 -15.61 13.36 3.99
C LYS A 130 -14.41 12.50 4.37
N PHE A 131 -14.67 11.37 5.03
CA PHE A 131 -13.64 10.40 5.36
C PHE A 131 -12.92 9.87 4.10
N PHE A 132 -13.68 9.46 3.09
CA PHE A 132 -13.09 8.97 1.84
C PHE A 132 -12.22 10.03 1.17
N GLU A 133 -12.68 11.28 1.11
CA GLU A 133 -11.92 12.39 0.54
C GLU A 133 -10.58 12.61 1.25
N ARG A 134 -10.55 12.56 2.60
CA ARG A 134 -9.31 12.67 3.39
C ARG A 134 -8.37 11.49 3.16
N ILE A 135 -8.90 10.27 3.06
CA ILE A 135 -8.11 9.09 2.73
C ILE A 135 -7.56 9.19 1.30
N THR A 136 -8.33 9.67 0.33
CA THR A 136 -7.84 9.91 -1.03
C THR A 136 -6.71 10.94 -1.05
N LEU A 137 -6.83 12.00 -0.25
CA LEU A 137 -5.77 13.01 -0.07
C LEU A 137 -4.50 12.39 0.54
N LEU A 138 -4.67 11.44 1.47
CA LEU A 138 -3.58 10.68 2.06
C LEU A 138 -2.92 9.69 1.08
N MET A 139 -3.71 9.13 0.16
CA MET A 139 -3.25 8.23 -0.91
C MET A 139 -2.49 8.98 -2.01
N MET A 140 -2.80 10.25 -2.20
CA MET A 140 -2.27 11.08 -3.28
C MET A 140 -0.73 11.05 -3.39
N PRO A 141 0.07 11.28 -2.34
CA PRO A 141 1.53 11.24 -2.46
C PRO A 141 2.05 9.88 -2.94
N PHE A 142 1.45 8.79 -2.48
CA PHE A 142 1.83 7.44 -2.89
C PHE A 142 1.52 7.21 -4.37
N LEU A 143 0.34 7.62 -4.83
CA LEU A 143 -0.05 7.47 -6.24
C LEU A 143 0.83 8.35 -7.15
N CYS A 144 1.08 9.60 -6.75
CA CYS A 144 1.97 10.49 -7.49
C CYS A 144 3.39 9.94 -7.56
N LEU A 145 3.95 9.43 -6.46
CA LEU A 145 5.28 8.83 -6.47
C LEU A 145 5.34 7.56 -7.31
N PHE A 146 4.32 6.71 -7.22
CA PHE A 146 4.24 5.49 -8.02
C PHE A 146 4.19 5.81 -9.51
N MET A 147 3.35 6.77 -9.91
CA MET A 147 3.29 7.25 -11.30
C MET A 147 4.59 7.89 -11.74
N ALA A 148 5.24 8.70 -10.89
CA ALA A 148 6.56 9.25 -11.16
C ALA A 148 7.58 8.14 -11.44
N GLY A 149 7.61 7.11 -10.60
CA GLY A 149 8.46 5.94 -10.77
C GLY A 149 8.23 5.22 -12.09
N LEU A 150 6.96 4.95 -12.44
CA LEU A 150 6.62 4.31 -13.73
C LEU A 150 7.07 5.14 -14.93
N ILE A 151 6.81 6.44 -14.91
CA ILE A 151 7.20 7.35 -15.99
C ILE A 151 8.73 7.41 -16.12
N LEU A 152 9.45 7.46 -15.00
CA LEU A 152 10.92 7.47 -14.99
C LEU A 152 11.49 6.15 -15.53
N VAL A 153 10.92 5.00 -15.14
CA VAL A 153 11.32 3.69 -15.69
C VAL A 153 11.12 3.66 -17.20
N VAL A 154 9.97 4.12 -17.69
CA VAL A 154 9.73 4.25 -19.15
C VAL A 154 10.75 5.18 -19.80
N GLY A 155 11.10 6.29 -19.14
CA GLY A 155 12.14 7.22 -19.58
C GLY A 155 13.52 6.54 -19.70
N PHE A 156 13.94 5.79 -18.68
CA PHE A 156 15.20 5.04 -18.70
C PHE A 156 15.23 3.95 -19.78
N VAL A 157 14.16 3.16 -19.89
CA VAL A 157 14.05 2.11 -20.92
C VAL A 157 14.08 2.75 -22.32
N SER A 158 13.37 3.85 -22.52
CA SER A 158 13.38 4.59 -23.78
C SER A 158 14.76 5.15 -24.10
N ALA A 159 15.47 5.71 -23.12
CA ALA A 159 16.82 6.25 -23.31
C ALA A 159 17.82 5.17 -23.75
N VAL A 160 17.70 3.96 -23.22
CA VAL A 160 18.51 2.80 -23.62
C VAL A 160 18.09 2.28 -24.99
N TRP A 161 16.78 2.30 -25.28
CA TRP A 161 16.24 1.85 -26.57
C TRP A 161 16.72 2.71 -27.74
N PHE A 162 16.80 4.03 -27.55
CA PHE A 162 17.36 4.97 -28.52
C PHE A 162 18.90 5.02 -28.51
N GLY A 163 19.56 4.28 -27.63
CA GLY A 163 21.01 4.07 -27.65
C GLY A 163 21.45 3.14 -28.78
N ASN A 164 22.72 3.25 -29.18
CA ASN A 164 23.30 2.46 -30.27
C ASN A 164 23.90 1.11 -29.83
N SER A 165 23.73 0.72 -28.55
CA SER A 165 24.31 -0.51 -28.00
C SER A 165 23.27 -1.61 -27.84
N ILE A 166 23.45 -2.72 -28.57
CA ILE A 166 22.58 -3.92 -28.46
C ILE A 166 22.76 -4.58 -27.08
N LEU A 167 23.98 -4.62 -26.55
CA LEU A 167 24.27 -5.21 -25.24
C LEU A 167 23.50 -4.51 -24.12
N ALA A 168 23.44 -3.17 -24.14
CA ALA A 168 22.70 -2.41 -23.13
C ALA A 168 21.20 -2.71 -23.15
N LYS A 169 20.61 -2.87 -24.35
CA LYS A 169 19.20 -3.23 -24.51
C LYS A 169 18.90 -4.59 -23.90
N THR A 170 19.75 -5.59 -24.16
CA THR A 170 19.59 -6.95 -23.62
C THR A 170 19.70 -6.97 -22.10
N VAL A 171 20.71 -6.28 -21.53
CA VAL A 171 20.91 -6.19 -20.08
C VAL A 171 19.72 -5.53 -19.39
N VAL A 172 19.22 -4.42 -19.92
CA VAL A 172 18.09 -3.68 -19.32
C VAL A 172 16.79 -4.47 -19.40
N MET A 173 16.50 -5.11 -20.53
CA MET A 173 15.31 -5.96 -20.67
C MET A 173 15.36 -7.17 -19.73
N THR A 174 16.53 -7.78 -19.58
CA THR A 174 16.75 -8.93 -18.68
C THR A 174 16.58 -8.51 -17.22
N GLY A 175 17.18 -7.37 -16.83
CA GLY A 175 17.03 -6.82 -15.48
C GLY A 175 15.58 -6.43 -15.18
N PHE A 176 14.86 -5.84 -16.14
CA PHE A 176 13.45 -5.50 -15.96
C PHE A 176 12.57 -6.74 -15.83
N ALA A 177 12.78 -7.76 -16.66
CA ALA A 177 12.06 -9.03 -16.54
C ALA A 177 12.30 -9.70 -15.17
N PHE A 178 13.55 -9.70 -14.69
CA PHE A 178 13.90 -10.22 -13.37
C PHE A 178 13.23 -9.42 -12.24
N PHE A 179 13.20 -8.10 -12.35
CA PHE A 179 12.53 -7.23 -11.37
C PHE A 179 11.02 -7.52 -11.29
N ILE A 180 10.35 -7.63 -12.44
CA ILE A 180 8.93 -7.99 -12.51
C ILE A 180 8.70 -9.39 -11.92
N PHE A 181 9.55 -10.36 -12.24
CA PHE A 181 9.48 -11.70 -11.67
C PHE A 181 9.61 -11.71 -10.14
N MET A 182 10.53 -10.93 -9.58
CA MET A 182 10.70 -10.79 -8.12
C MET A 182 9.47 -10.16 -7.45
N ILE A 183 8.81 -9.21 -8.12
CA ILE A 183 7.55 -8.63 -7.65
C ILE A 183 6.46 -9.72 -7.61
N PHE A 184 6.30 -10.48 -8.68
CA PHE A 184 5.33 -11.58 -8.73
C PHE A 184 5.60 -12.62 -7.64
N MET A 185 6.85 -13.06 -7.47
CA MET A 185 7.22 -14.00 -6.41
C MET A 185 6.90 -13.48 -5.00
N THR A 186 7.07 -12.18 -4.76
CA THR A 186 6.71 -11.56 -3.48
C THR A 186 5.20 -11.59 -3.26
N PHE A 187 4.41 -11.27 -4.29
CA PHE A 187 2.95 -11.33 -4.22
C PHE A 187 2.44 -12.76 -4.03
N ASP A 188 3.04 -13.74 -4.71
CA ASP A 188 2.69 -15.15 -4.55
C ASP A 188 3.01 -15.63 -3.13
N SER A 189 4.18 -15.28 -2.58
CA SER A 189 4.54 -15.60 -1.19
C SER A 189 3.56 -15.00 -0.18
N LEU A 190 3.13 -13.76 -0.40
CA LEU A 190 2.12 -13.11 0.44
C LEU A 190 0.73 -13.75 0.30
N SER A 191 0.38 -14.22 -0.91
CA SER A 191 -0.87 -14.93 -1.16
C SER A 191 -0.89 -16.28 -0.43
N VAL A 192 0.18 -17.07 -0.55
CA VAL A 192 0.31 -18.38 0.12
C VAL A 192 0.21 -18.23 1.64
N ASN A 193 0.87 -17.22 2.22
CA ASN A 193 0.80 -17.00 3.66
C ASN A 193 -0.63 -16.71 4.15
N LYS A 194 -1.43 -16.01 3.33
CA LYS A 194 -2.83 -15.69 3.66
C LYS A 194 -3.72 -16.93 3.71
N ASP A 195 -3.49 -17.89 2.82
CA ASP A 195 -4.26 -19.13 2.78
C ASP A 195 -3.93 -20.04 3.98
N ASN A 196 -2.66 -20.07 4.40
CA ASN A 196 -2.24 -20.78 5.61
C ASN A 196 -2.93 -20.21 6.86
N VAL A 197 -2.92 -18.89 7.04
CA VAL A 197 -3.57 -18.23 8.19
C VAL A 197 -5.08 -18.52 8.21
N ARG A 198 -5.75 -18.46 7.06
CA ARG A 198 -7.17 -18.80 6.94
C ARG A 198 -7.44 -20.27 7.30
N GLY A 199 -6.53 -21.18 6.94
CA GLY A 199 -6.61 -22.59 7.31
C GLY A 199 -6.61 -22.79 8.82
N TYR A 200 -5.71 -22.10 9.54
CA TYR A 200 -5.65 -22.17 11.00
C TYR A 200 -6.91 -21.64 11.68
N GLU A 201 -7.43 -20.49 11.25
CA GLU A 201 -8.68 -19.92 11.81
C GLU A 201 -9.87 -20.88 11.62
N ASN A 202 -9.94 -21.55 10.47
CA ASN A 202 -11.00 -22.51 10.20
C ASN A 202 -10.88 -23.77 11.08
N MET A 203 -9.67 -24.29 11.30
CA MET A 203 -9.45 -25.41 12.21
C MET A 203 -9.83 -25.06 13.65
N GLU A 204 -9.48 -23.86 14.12
CA GLU A 204 -9.83 -23.41 15.47
C GLU A 204 -11.35 -23.34 15.65
N ARG A 205 -12.09 -22.79 14.67
CA ARG A 205 -13.56 -22.80 14.70
C ARG A 205 -14.14 -24.21 14.74
N LEU A 206 -13.61 -25.13 13.93
CA LEU A 206 -14.04 -26.54 13.94
C LEU A 206 -13.84 -27.20 15.31
N HIS A 207 -12.70 -26.95 15.97
CA HIS A 207 -12.43 -27.45 17.31
C HIS A 207 -13.40 -26.87 18.36
N VAL A 208 -13.71 -25.58 18.28
CA VAL A 208 -14.67 -24.92 19.19
C VAL A 208 -16.09 -25.46 18.98
N THR A 209 -16.54 -25.61 17.72
CA THR A 209 -17.88 -26.16 17.41
C THR A 209 -17.99 -27.63 17.83
N THR A 210 -16.93 -28.43 17.67
CA THR A 210 -16.93 -29.84 18.09
C THR A 210 -17.00 -29.98 19.61
N ARG A 211 -16.29 -29.13 20.37
CA ARG A 211 -16.40 -29.11 21.84
C ARG A 211 -17.78 -28.68 22.32
N ALA A 212 -18.37 -27.65 21.71
CA ALA A 212 -19.71 -27.19 22.06
C ALA A 212 -20.77 -28.27 21.79
N SER A 213 -20.64 -29.03 20.70
CA SER A 213 -21.54 -30.14 20.40
C SER A 213 -21.41 -31.32 21.37
N ALA A 214 -20.21 -31.57 21.91
CA ALA A 214 -19.99 -32.65 22.87
C ALA A 214 -20.65 -32.33 24.23
N ASP A 215 -20.57 -31.07 24.70
CA ASP A 215 -21.13 -30.66 26.00
C ASP A 215 -22.66 -30.76 26.03
N MET A 216 -23.33 -30.45 24.91
CA MET A 216 -24.80 -30.53 24.80
C MET A 216 -25.36 -31.96 24.89
N THR A 217 -24.54 -32.98 24.62
CA THR A 217 -24.96 -34.39 24.74
C THR A 217 -24.79 -34.96 26.16
N THR A 218 -24.16 -34.21 27.06
CA THR A 218 -23.86 -34.62 28.44
C THR A 218 -24.70 -33.88 29.49
N GLU A 219 -25.91 -33.43 29.15
CA GLU A 219 -26.91 -33.07 30.17
C GLU A 219 -27.67 -34.34 30.59
N PRO A 220 -27.33 -34.99 31.73
CA PRO A 220 -28.04 -36.16 32.19
C PRO A 220 -29.42 -35.74 32.67
N SER A 221 -30.43 -36.36 32.08
CA SER A 221 -31.83 -36.40 32.50
C SER A 221 -31.95 -36.80 33.97
N THR A 222 -31.78 -35.84 34.88
CA THR A 222 -31.99 -36.01 36.33
C THR A 222 -33.38 -35.56 36.77
N MET A 223 -34.29 -35.26 35.84
CA MET A 223 -35.72 -35.07 36.12
C MET A 223 -36.52 -36.32 35.77
N CYS A 224 -36.69 -37.23 36.74
CA CYS A 224 -37.88 -38.08 36.91
C CYS A 224 -37.66 -39.08 38.05
N GLN A 225 -37.61 -38.61 39.31
CA GLN A 225 -38.04 -39.41 40.47
C GLN A 225 -38.73 -38.47 41.46
N LEU A 226 -40.06 -38.41 41.37
CA LEU A 226 -40.96 -37.89 42.39
C LEU A 226 -42.26 -38.70 42.31
#